data_AF-A0A9E6JR68-F1
#
_entry.id   AF-A0A9E6JR68-F1
#
_cell.length_a   1.000
_cell.length_b   1.000
_cell.length_c   1.000
_cell.angle_alpha   90.00
_cell.angle_beta   90.00
_cell.angle_gamma   90.00
#
_symmetry.space_group_name_H-M   'P 1'
#
loop_
_entity.id
_entity.type
_entity.pdbx_description
1 polymer ?
#
loop_
_entity_poly.entity_id
_entity_poly.type
_entity_poly.pdbx_seq_one_letter_code
_entity_poly.pdbx_strand_id
1 'polypeptide(L)' 'MQRERILPISIEEEMRDSYLDYSMSVIVSRALPDVRDGLKPVHRRVLYGMHELGLQAGKPHKKSARIVGEVLGKFHP' A
#
# COMPACT_ATOMS: atom_id res chain seq x y z
N MET A 1 37.55 13.41 10.93
CA MET A 1 36.14 13.37 11.34
C MET A 1 35.31 13.97 10.22
N GLN A 2 34.59 13.16 9.45
CA GLN A 2 33.61 13.66 8.50
C GLN A 2 32.49 14.32 9.29
N ARG A 3 32.33 15.65 9.13
CA ARG A 3 31.15 16.34 9.64
C ARG A 3 29.97 15.85 8.80
N GLU A 4 28.95 15.31 9.46
CA GLU A 4 27.66 15.06 8.82
C GLU A 4 27.22 16.34 8.09
N ARG A 5 26.84 16.20 6.82
CA ARG A 5 26.44 17.33 5.97
C ARG A 5 25.03 17.75 6.38
N ILE A 6 24.93 18.54 7.45
CA ILE A 6 23.65 19.09 7.91
C ILE A 6 23.19 20.14 6.91
N LEU A 7 22.11 19.84 6.20
CA LEU A 7 21.45 20.77 5.28
C LEU A 7 20.38 21.53 6.08
N PRO A 8 20.45 22.86 6.21
CA PRO A 8 19.37 23.63 6.81
C PRO A 8 18.14 23.59 5.90
N ILE A 9 16.97 23.32 6.47
CA ILE A 9 15.68 23.29 5.77
C ILE A 9 14.71 24.21 6.50
N SER A 10 13.90 24.96 5.75
CA SER A 10 12.83 25.78 6.32
C SER A 10 11.72 24.88 6.87
N ILE A 11 11.33 25.09 8.12
CA ILE A 11 10.26 24.31 8.75
C ILE A 11 8.91 24.49 8.03
N GLU A 12 8.64 25.68 7.51
CA GLU A 12 7.40 25.97 6.79
C GLU A 12 7.31 25.19 5.46
N GLU A 13 8.42 25.15 4.73
CA GLU A 13 8.54 24.44 3.46
C GLU A 13 8.41 22.93 3.68
N GLU A 14 9.19 22.38 4.62
CA GLU A 14 9.16 20.95 4.97
C GLU A 14 7.76 20.49 5.42
N MET A 15 7.10 21.28 6.29
CA MET A 15 5.76 20.97 6.76
C MET A 15 4.74 20.94 5.62
N ARG A 16 4.83 21.88 4.68
CA ARG A 16 3.92 21.94 3.53
C ARG A 16 4.13 20.74 2.62
N ASP A 17 5.38 20.42 2.31
CA ASP A 17 5.71 19.36 1.36
C ASP A 17 5.40 17.98 1.95
N SER A 18 5.81 17.71 3.20
CA SER A 18 5.44 16.48 3.91
C SER A 18 3.92 16.30 4.03
N TYR A 19 3.18 17.38 4.29
CA TYR A 19 1.72 17.32 4.35
C TYR A 19 1.11 16.98 2.99
N LEU A 20 1.57 17.64 1.92
CA LEU A 20 1.08 17.41 0.57
C LEU A 20 1.39 15.99 0.08
N ASP A 21 2.60 15.49 0.31
CA ASP A 21 3.04 14.15 -0.08
C ASP A 21 2.22 13.07 0.63
N TYR A 22 2.06 13.18 1.95
CA TYR A 22 1.24 12.23 2.69
C TYR A 22 -0.22 12.29 2.24
N SER A 23 -0.79 13.49 2.13
CA SER A 23 -2.19 13.69 1.72
C SER A 23 -2.45 13.10 0.34
N MET A 24 -1.58 13.35 -0.63
CA MET A 24 -1.69 12.80 -1.97
C MET A 24 -1.58 11.27 -1.96
N SER A 25 -0.65 10.71 -1.18
CA SER A 25 -0.52 9.24 -1.04
C SER A 25 -1.80 8.61 -0.48
N VAL A 26 -2.47 9.27 0.47
CA VAL A 26 -3.72 8.78 1.05
C VAL A 26 -4.83 8.84 0.02
N ILE A 27 -4.99 9.96 -0.67
CA ILE A 27 -6.08 10.17 -1.64
C ILE A 27 -6.00 9.14 -2.76
N VAL A 28 -4.82 9.01 -3.40
CA VAL A 28 -4.65 8.21 -4.61
C VAL A 28 -4.47 6.73 -4.30
N SER A 29 -3.70 6.39 -3.28
CA SER A 29 -3.20 5.02 -3.08
C SER A 29 -3.79 4.30 -1.87
N ARG A 30 -4.76 4.90 -1.16
CA ARG A 30 -5.34 4.29 0.04
C ARG A 30 -6.84 4.49 0.17
N ALA A 31 -7.31 5.73 0.14
CA ALA A 31 -8.66 6.09 0.58
C ALA A 31 -9.71 5.91 -0.52
N LEU A 32 -9.45 6.41 -1.72
CA LEU A 32 -10.41 6.40 -2.82
C LEU A 32 -10.26 5.14 -3.69
N PRO A 33 -11.37 4.51 -4.12
CA PRO A 33 -11.33 3.42 -5.08
C PRO A 33 -11.10 3.94 -6.51
N ASP A 34 -10.60 3.06 -7.38
CA ASP A 34 -10.52 3.34 -8.82
C ASP A 34 -11.90 3.19 -9.48
N VAL A 35 -12.25 4.09 -10.40
CA VAL A 35 -13.57 4.10 -11.07
C VAL A 35 -13.79 2.86 -11.96
N ARG A 36 -12.73 2.24 -12.46
CA ARG A 36 -12.83 1.13 -13.43
C ARG A 36 -13.30 -0.17 -12.80
N ASP A 37 -12.91 -0.41 -11.54
CA ASP A 37 -13.21 -1.64 -10.83
C ASP A 37 -13.89 -1.42 -9.47
N GLY A 38 -13.98 -0.18 -8.99
CA GLY A 38 -14.54 0.16 -7.68
C GLY A 38 -13.68 -0.30 -6.50
N LEU A 39 -12.44 -0.75 -6.74
CA LEU A 39 -11.59 -1.35 -5.71
C LEU A 39 -10.54 -0.37 -5.19
N LYS A 40 -10.38 -0.37 -3.86
CA LYS A 40 -9.21 0.20 -3.20
C LYS A 40 -7.98 -0.69 -3.46
N PRO A 41 -6.75 -0.14 -3.43
CA PRO A 41 -5.54 -0.90 -3.71
C PRO A 41 -5.38 -2.17 -2.85
N VAL A 42 -5.79 -2.14 -1.58
CA VAL A 42 -5.71 -3.33 -0.69
C VAL A 42 -6.62 -4.47 -1.15
N HIS A 43 -7.84 -4.17 -1.62
CA HIS A 43 -8.77 -5.20 -2.10
C HIS A 43 -8.22 -5.89 -3.35
N ARG A 44 -7.67 -5.10 -4.28
CA ARG A 44 -7.06 -5.63 -5.51
C ARG A 44 -5.89 -6.57 -5.21
N ARG A 45 -5.02 -6.18 -4.27
CA ARG A 45 -3.89 -7.02 -3.82
C ARG A 45 -4.34 -8.33 -3.17
N VAL A 46 -5.40 -8.30 -2.34
CA VAL A 46 -5.95 -9.51 -1.72
C VAL A 46 -6.56 -10.44 -2.77
N LEU A 47 -7.40 -9.94 -3.66
CA LEU A 47 -8.02 -10.74 -4.73
C LEU A 47 -6.97 -11.33 -5.67
N TYR A 48 -5.95 -10.55 -6.02
CA TYR A 48 -4.84 -11.03 -6.84
C TYR A 48 -4.01 -12.10 -6.11
N GLY A 49 -3.67 -11.90 -4.83
CA GLY A 49 -2.98 -12.92 -4.04
C GLY A 49 -3.79 -14.21 -3.89
N MET A 50 -5.12 -14.13 -3.77
CA MET A 50 -5.99 -15.29 -3.77
C MET A 50 -6.00 -16.01 -5.13
N HIS A 51 -5.98 -15.26 -6.23
CA HIS A 51 -5.87 -15.80 -7.59
C HIS A 51 -4.56 -16.57 -7.79
N GLU A 52 -3.42 -15.99 -7.42
CA GLU A 52 -2.09 -16.63 -7.49
C GLU A 52 -2.00 -17.90 -6.63
N LEU A 53 -2.71 -17.94 -5.49
CA LEU A 53 -2.81 -19.12 -4.62
C LEU A 53 -3.79 -20.19 -5.14
N GLY A 54 -4.44 -19.96 -6.28
CA GLY A 54 -5.42 -20.85 -6.90
C GLY A 54 -6.74 -20.95 -6.12
N LEU A 55 -7.11 -19.93 -5.34
CA LEU A 55 -8.30 -19.93 -4.49
C LEU A 55 -9.56 -19.47 -5.23
N GLN A 56 -10.02 -20.31 -6.16
CA GLN A 56 -11.30 -20.10 -6.85
C GLN A 56 -12.47 -20.70 -6.06
N ALA A 57 -13.70 -20.31 -6.41
CA ALA A 57 -14.93 -20.68 -5.69
C ALA A 57 -15.13 -22.21 -5.52
N GLY A 58 -14.63 -23.04 -6.44
CA GLY A 58 -14.74 -24.50 -6.36
C GLY A 58 -13.61 -25.20 -5.59
N LYS A 59 -12.67 -24.48 -4.98
CA LYS A 59 -11.53 -25.05 -4.26
C LYS A 59 -11.74 -25.02 -2.74
N PRO A 60 -11.15 -25.98 -1.99
CA PRO A 60 -11.21 -25.94 -0.53
C PRO A 60 -10.60 -24.66 0.04
N HIS A 61 -11.17 -24.17 1.15
CA HIS A 61 -10.67 -22.98 1.82
C HIS A 61 -9.26 -23.20 2.39
N LYS A 62 -8.46 -22.13 2.37
CA LYS A 62 -7.18 -22.04 3.09
C LYS A 62 -7.34 -21.09 4.28
N LYS A 63 -6.50 -21.27 5.30
CA LYS A 63 -6.50 -20.41 6.49
C LYS A 63 -6.20 -18.95 6.10
N SER A 64 -6.92 -18.00 6.69
CA SER A 64 -6.76 -16.57 6.40
C SER A 64 -5.34 -16.08 6.64
N ALA A 65 -4.65 -16.59 7.67
CA ALA A 65 -3.26 -16.26 7.97
C ALA A 65 -2.32 -16.53 6.77
N ARG A 66 -2.59 -17.59 5.98
CA ARG A 66 -1.79 -17.89 4.78
C ARG A 66 -2.00 -16.86 3.69
N ILE A 67 -3.25 -16.41 3.47
CA ILE A 67 -3.58 -15.40 2.46
C ILE A 67 -2.98 -14.05 2.85
N VAL A 68 -3.13 -13.66 4.13
CA VAL A 68 -2.55 -12.42 4.65
C VAL A 68 -1.02 -12.44 4.53
N GLY A 69 -0.36 -13.54 4.90
CA GLY A 69 1.10 -13.66 4.80
C GLY A 69 1.61 -13.55 3.35
N GLU A 70 0.92 -14.18 2.40
CA GLU A 70 1.26 -14.09 0.98
C GLU A 70 1.11 -12.65 0.45
N VAL A 71 0.00 -12.00 0.78
CA VAL A 71 -0.28 -10.63 0.31
C VAL A 71 0.71 -9.63 0.91
N LEU A 72 1.02 -9.74 2.19
CA LEU A 72 2.01 -8.89 2.84
C LEU A 72 3.42 -9.10 2.26
N GLY A 73 3.81 -10.37 2.04
CA GLY A 73 5.14 -10.69 1.55
C GLY A 73 5.41 -10.28 0.10
N LYS A 74 4.38 -10.18 -0.74
CA LYS A 74 4.55 -9.96 -2.19
C LYS A 74 3.95 -8.67 -2.73
N PHE A 75 2.85 -8.18 -2.15
CA PHE A 75 2.02 -7.16 -2.82
C PHE A 75 1.66 -5.97 -1.95
N HIS A 76 1.68 -6.10 -0.62
CA HIS A 76 1.27 -5.05 0.32
C HIS A 76 2.31 -4.89 1.45
N PRO A 77 3.27 -3.97 1.32
CA PRO A 77 4.16 -3.64 2.43
C PRO A 77 3.41 -2.97 3.58
#